data_AF-A0A849EYK0-F1
#
_entry.id   AF-A0A849EYK0-F1
#
_cell.length_a   1.000
_cell.length_b   1.000
_cell.length_c   1.000
_cell.angle_alpha   90.00
_cell.angle_beta   90.00
_cell.angle_gamma   90.00
#
_symmetry.space_group_name_H-M   'P 1'
#
loop_
_entity.id
_entity.type
_entity.pdbx_description
1 polymer ?
#
loop_
_entity_poly.entity_id
_entity_poly.type
_entity_poly.pdbx_seq_one_letter_code
_entity_poly.pdbx_strand_id
1 'polypeptide(L)'
;MTGIDLLAEAARGRRPLDGRRLVVTGGGNVAMDCVRTARRLGFEDVNLLYRRTEQEMPADPQEIEEAREEGIEFHYLVAPVEIMVQDEEITGLKCRRMTLGEPDTSGRRRPVPIEGSEFVIHRDTIIPAVGQVCVVDCVLDEKEALSPWKTLVVDQTTFQSEKKHIFGGGD
;
A
#
# COMPACT_ATOMS: atom_id res chain seq x y z
N MET A 1 -0.60 8.45 8.97
CA MET A 1 -0.92 8.96 7.62
C MET A 1 -0.80 7.82 6.64
N THR A 2 -1.73 7.69 5.69
CA THR A 2 -1.69 6.66 4.63
C THR A 2 -1.00 7.19 3.37
N GLY A 3 -0.71 6.30 2.41
CA GLY A 3 -0.19 6.71 1.10
C GLY A 3 -1.12 7.66 0.35
N ILE A 4 -2.43 7.43 0.43
CA ILE A 4 -3.43 8.29 -0.21
C ILE A 4 -3.43 9.69 0.39
N ASP A 5 -3.32 9.79 1.72
CA ASP A 5 -3.22 11.08 2.40
C ASP A 5 -1.97 11.85 1.95
N LEU A 6 -0.81 11.17 1.91
CA LEU A 6 0.44 11.76 1.45
C LEU A 6 0.30 12.33 0.04
N LEU A 7 -0.21 11.55 -0.90
CA LEU A 7 -0.38 11.95 -2.30
C LEU A 7 -1.38 13.10 -2.45
N ALA A 8 -2.51 13.05 -1.73
CA ALA A 8 -3.51 14.10 -1.76
C ALA A 8 -2.98 15.44 -1.25
N GLU A 9 -2.16 15.41 -0.19
CA GLU A 9 -1.53 16.61 0.35
C GLU A 9 -0.42 17.15 -0.54
N ALA A 10 0.42 16.28 -1.10
CA ALA A 10 1.46 16.65 -2.06
C ALA A 10 0.87 17.30 -3.32
N ALA A 11 -0.23 16.75 -3.84
CA ALA A 11 -0.96 17.31 -4.99
C ALA A 11 -1.51 18.72 -4.72
N ARG A 12 -1.76 19.07 -3.45
CA ARG A 12 -2.16 20.43 -3.02
C ARG A 12 -0.97 21.36 -2.78
N GLY A 13 0.25 20.94 -3.14
CA GLY A 13 1.48 21.71 -2.94
C GLY A 13 1.94 21.75 -1.47
N ARG A 14 1.45 20.84 -0.63
CA ARG A 14 1.81 20.76 0.79
C ARG A 14 2.84 19.67 1.03
N ARG A 15 3.66 19.85 2.08
CA ARG A 15 4.52 18.79 2.62
C ARG A 15 3.91 18.33 3.94
N PRO A 16 3.19 17.21 3.96
CA PRO A 16 2.38 16.82 5.13
C PRO A 16 3.19 16.10 6.21
N LEU A 17 4.45 15.78 5.95
CA LEU A 17 5.32 15.02 6.84
C LEU A 17 6.73 15.63 6.85
N ASP A 18 7.29 15.70 8.06
CA ASP A 18 8.69 15.97 8.32
C ASP A 18 9.48 14.66 8.44
N GLY A 19 10.80 14.74 8.34
CA GLY A 19 11.69 13.57 8.39
C GLY A 19 12.72 13.55 7.27
N ARG A 20 13.59 12.54 7.32
CA ARG A 20 14.68 12.35 6.34
C ARG A 20 14.67 10.95 5.74
N ARG A 21 14.23 9.95 6.50
CA ARG A 21 14.33 8.53 6.16
C ARG A 21 12.95 7.88 6.19
N LEU A 22 12.37 7.71 5.01
CA LEU A 22 11.00 7.25 4.83
C LEU A 22 10.97 5.81 4.33
N VAL A 23 10.01 5.04 4.82
CA VAL A 23 9.70 3.72 4.28
C VAL A 23 8.22 3.59 3.90
N VAL A 24 7.97 3.16 2.67
CA VAL A 24 6.64 2.81 2.17
C VAL A 24 6.45 1.30 2.27
N THR A 25 5.29 0.85 2.74
CA THR A 25 4.92 -0.58 2.74
C THR A 25 3.83 -0.82 1.70
N GLY A 26 4.13 -1.59 0.65
CA GLY A 26 3.24 -1.75 -0.49
C GLY A 26 3.99 -2.21 -1.75
N GLY A 27 3.28 -2.43 -2.85
CA GLY A 27 3.93 -2.82 -4.12
C GLY A 27 3.11 -2.56 -5.38
N GLY A 28 1.98 -1.85 -5.27
CA GLY A 28 1.20 -1.38 -6.43
C GLY A 28 1.54 0.07 -6.79
N ASN A 29 0.86 0.62 -7.79
CA ASN A 29 1.13 1.97 -8.31
C ASN A 29 1.12 3.05 -7.20
N VAL A 30 0.14 2.99 -6.28
CA VAL A 30 0.10 3.90 -5.12
C VAL A 30 1.40 3.87 -4.30
N ALA A 31 2.05 2.71 -4.17
CA ALA A 31 3.32 2.61 -3.47
C ALA A 31 4.46 3.27 -4.26
N MET A 32 4.47 3.13 -5.60
CA MET A 32 5.43 3.79 -6.49
C MET A 32 5.27 5.32 -6.44
N ASP A 33 4.03 5.80 -6.53
CA ASP A 33 3.70 7.21 -6.39
C ASP A 33 4.17 7.77 -5.05
N CYS A 34 3.95 7.03 -3.95
CA CYS A 34 4.35 7.46 -2.62
C CYS A 34 5.87 7.62 -2.49
N VAL A 35 6.67 6.64 -2.95
CA VAL A 35 8.12 6.71 -2.82
C VAL A 35 8.72 7.82 -3.67
N ARG A 36 8.26 7.96 -4.92
CA ARG A 36 8.73 9.01 -5.84
C ARG A 36 8.29 10.40 -5.38
N THR A 37 7.07 10.52 -4.86
CA THR A 37 6.59 11.77 -4.24
C THR A 37 7.39 12.12 -3.00
N ALA A 38 7.65 11.17 -2.10
CA ALA A 38 8.49 11.39 -0.93
C ALA A 38 9.89 11.88 -1.32
N ARG A 39 10.50 11.28 -2.34
CA ARG A 39 11.79 11.73 -2.88
C ARG A 39 11.74 13.20 -3.33
N ARG A 40 10.71 13.58 -4.09
CA ARG A 40 10.49 14.97 -4.56
C ARG A 40 10.15 15.95 -3.45
N LEU A 41 9.54 15.50 -2.35
CA LEU A 41 9.30 16.30 -1.15
C LEU A 41 10.57 16.52 -0.31
N GLY A 42 11.71 15.94 -0.69
CA GLY A 42 13.01 16.18 -0.08
C GLY A 42 13.43 15.14 0.97
N PHE A 43 12.82 13.95 0.97
CA PHE A 43 13.35 12.83 1.75
C PHE A 43 14.62 12.28 1.10
N GLU A 44 15.64 12.05 1.91
CA GLU A 44 16.99 11.71 1.45
C GLU A 44 17.19 10.21 1.24
N ASP A 45 16.49 9.40 2.03
CA ASP A 45 16.61 7.95 2.07
C ASP A 45 15.19 7.36 2.07
N VAL A 46 14.76 6.87 0.91
CA VAL A 46 13.39 6.43 0.68
C VAL A 46 13.39 4.97 0.26
N ASN A 47 12.72 4.16 1.07
CA ASN A 47 12.67 2.71 0.88
C ASN A 47 11.26 2.24 0.59
N LEU A 48 11.17 1.12 -0.12
CA LEU A 48 9.94 0.39 -0.32
C LEU A 48 10.07 -1.03 0.25
N LEU A 49 9.14 -1.45 1.09
CA LEU A 49 9.03 -2.84 1.56
C LEU A 49 7.92 -3.55 0.83
N TYR A 50 8.25 -4.69 0.24
CA TYR A 50 7.28 -5.58 -0.38
C TYR A 50 7.43 -7.01 0.11
N ARG A 51 6.30 -7.61 0.50
CA ARG A 51 6.26 -8.95 1.10
C ARG A 51 6.49 -10.10 0.12
N ARG A 52 6.57 -9.83 -1.19
CA ARG A 52 6.85 -10.82 -2.24
C ARG A 52 8.07 -10.40 -3.06
N THR A 53 8.37 -11.11 -4.14
CA THR A 53 9.40 -10.68 -5.08
C THR A 53 8.83 -9.65 -6.05
N GLU A 54 9.72 -9.01 -6.78
CA GLU A 54 9.39 -8.08 -7.86
C GLU A 54 8.40 -8.67 -8.87
N GLN A 55 8.54 -9.96 -9.24
CA GLN A 55 7.68 -10.61 -10.23
C GLN A 55 6.21 -10.64 -9.82
N GLU A 56 5.91 -10.57 -8.51
CA GLU A 56 4.54 -10.52 -8.01
C GLU A 56 4.06 -9.09 -7.67
N MET A 57 4.86 -8.06 -7.95
CA MET A 57 4.43 -6.67 -7.78
C MET A 57 3.29 -6.36 -8.75
N PRO A 58 2.17 -5.81 -8.26
CA PRO A 58 1.07 -5.38 -9.12
C PRO A 58 1.35 -4.04 -9.81
N ALA A 59 2.43 -3.33 -9.44
CA ALA A 59 2.76 -2.06 -10.07
C ALA A 59 3.17 -2.23 -11.54
N ASP A 60 2.94 -1.20 -12.35
CA ASP A 60 3.43 -1.19 -13.73
C ASP A 60 4.97 -1.32 -13.76
N PRO A 61 5.56 -2.22 -14.56
CA PRO A 61 7.01 -2.39 -14.65
C PRO A 61 7.77 -1.09 -14.94
N GLN A 62 7.17 -0.18 -15.73
CA GLN A 62 7.75 1.12 -16.01
C GLN A 62 7.82 2.00 -14.75
N GLU A 63 6.76 2.03 -13.94
CA GLU A 63 6.77 2.80 -12.68
C GLU A 63 7.80 2.25 -11.68
N ILE A 64 7.99 0.94 -11.65
CA ILE A 64 9.01 0.31 -10.80
C ILE A 64 10.41 0.72 -11.27
N GLU A 65 10.67 0.73 -12.58
CA GLU A 65 11.97 1.15 -13.12
C GLU A 65 12.24 2.63 -12.87
N GLU A 66 11.26 3.50 -13.14
CA GLU A 66 11.37 4.94 -12.86
C GLU A 66 11.65 5.21 -11.37
N ALA A 67 11.03 4.44 -10.45
CA ALA A 67 11.34 4.54 -9.03
C ALA A 67 12.78 4.10 -8.71
N ARG A 68 13.32 3.06 -9.36
CA ARG A 68 14.74 2.69 -9.18
C ARG A 68 15.68 3.76 -9.70
N GLU A 69 15.39 4.32 -10.87
CA GLU A 69 16.19 5.40 -11.47
C GLU A 69 16.24 6.65 -10.56
N GLU A 70 15.17 6.92 -9.81
CA GLU A 70 15.11 7.98 -8.79
C GLU A 70 15.87 7.65 -7.48
N GLY A 71 16.44 6.44 -7.38
CA GLY A 71 17.27 5.99 -6.26
C GLY A 71 16.48 5.40 -5.09
N ILE A 72 15.26 4.90 -5.32
CA ILE A 72 14.45 4.24 -4.29
C ILE A 72 15.03 2.85 -3.98
N GLU A 73 15.22 2.54 -2.69
CA GLU A 73 15.72 1.23 -2.27
C GLU A 73 14.57 0.22 -2.04
N PHE A 74 14.59 -0.89 -2.78
CA PHE A 74 13.56 -1.94 -2.69
C PHE A 74 13.99 -3.08 -1.77
N HIS A 75 13.13 -3.39 -0.80
CA HIS A 75 13.26 -4.52 0.11
C HIS A 75 12.18 -5.55 -0.21
N TYR A 76 12.51 -6.50 -1.07
CA TYR A 76 11.63 -7.62 -1.41
C TYR A 76 11.66 -8.70 -0.33
N LEU A 77 10.59 -9.50 -0.29
CA LEU A 77 10.42 -10.57 0.69
C LEU A 77 10.55 -10.07 2.14
N VAL A 78 10.01 -8.87 2.41
CA VAL A 78 10.01 -8.24 3.73
C VAL A 78 8.60 -7.76 4.04
N ALA A 79 8.11 -8.03 5.24
CA ALA A 79 6.87 -7.43 5.74
C ALA A 79 7.06 -6.77 7.10
N PRO A 80 6.34 -5.67 7.37
CA PRO A 80 6.32 -5.04 8.68
C PRO A 80 5.69 -5.96 9.73
N VAL A 81 6.19 -5.88 10.95
CA VAL A 81 5.68 -6.56 12.15
C VAL A 81 5.22 -5.54 13.18
N GLU A 82 6.05 -4.53 13.44
CA GLU A 82 5.83 -3.58 14.54
C GLU A 82 6.53 -2.24 14.26
N ILE A 83 5.85 -1.13 14.54
CA ILE A 83 6.44 0.21 14.49
C ILE A 83 7.15 0.45 15.82
N MET A 84 8.45 0.75 15.73
CA MET A 84 9.28 1.04 16.91
C MET A 84 9.18 2.51 17.26
N VAL A 85 8.77 2.81 18.49
CA VAL A 85 8.58 4.18 18.99
C VAL A 85 9.36 4.36 20.29
N GLN A 86 10.07 5.48 20.40
CA GLN A 86 10.76 5.89 21.63
C GLN A 86 10.54 7.39 21.81
N ASP A 87 10.20 7.82 23.03
CA ASP A 87 9.98 9.25 23.35
C ASP A 87 8.97 9.92 22.38
N GLU A 88 7.88 9.20 22.06
CA GLU A 88 6.83 9.60 21.10
C GLU A 88 7.28 9.74 19.63
N GLU A 89 8.53 9.40 19.32
CA GLU A 89 9.13 9.49 17.98
C GLU A 89 9.33 8.10 17.36
N ILE A 90 9.12 7.99 16.05
CA ILE A 90 9.37 6.74 15.31
C ILE A 90 10.88 6.55 15.16
N THR A 91 11.38 5.39 15.62
CA THR A 91 12.81 5.04 15.55
C THR A 91 13.12 3.96 14.51
N GLY A 92 12.08 3.25 14.05
CA GLY A 92 12.20 2.28 12.98
C GLY A 92 10.98 1.39 12.81
N LEU A 93 11.14 0.41 11.94
CA LEU A 93 10.13 -0.58 11.59
C LEU A 93 10.74 -1.97 11.78
N LYS A 94 10.24 -2.71 12.77
CA LYS A 94 10.53 -4.12 12.92
C LYS A 94 9.86 -4.87 11.78
N CYS A 95 10.65 -5.63 11.06
CA CYS A 95 10.25 -6.37 9.88
C CYS A 95 10.60 -7.84 10.05
N ARG A 96 10.04 -8.67 9.17
CA ARG A 96 10.32 -10.11 9.09
C ARG A 96 10.53 -10.54 7.65
N ARG A 97 11.45 -11.48 7.43
CA ARG A 97 11.68 -12.05 6.09
C ARG A 97 10.53 -12.96 5.69
N MET A 98 10.29 -13.01 4.39
CA MET A 98 9.29 -13.83 3.74
C MET A 98 9.97 -14.81 2.79
N THR A 99 9.30 -15.92 2.51
CA THR A 99 9.56 -16.78 1.36
C THR A 99 8.29 -16.89 0.52
N LEU A 100 8.42 -17.32 -0.73
CA LEU A 100 7.27 -17.58 -1.58
C LEU A 100 6.81 -19.03 -1.41
N GLY A 101 5.55 -19.20 -1.02
CA GLY A 101 4.86 -20.48 -1.03
C GLY A 101 4.23 -20.77 -2.40
N GLU A 102 3.19 -21.59 -2.38
CA GLU A 102 2.43 -21.95 -3.59
C GLU A 102 1.67 -20.74 -4.17
N PRO A 103 1.42 -20.72 -5.50
CA PRO A 103 0.55 -19.74 -6.14
C PRO A 103 -0.88 -19.81 -5.61
N ASP A 104 -1.55 -18.66 -5.54
CA ASP A 104 -2.98 -18.56 -5.31
C ASP A 104 -3.78 -18.74 -6.63
N THR A 105 -5.10 -18.57 -6.56
CA THR A 105 -6.00 -18.72 -7.72
C THR A 105 -5.75 -17.70 -8.83
N SER A 106 -5.04 -16.61 -8.55
CA SER A 106 -4.59 -15.63 -9.55
C SER A 106 -3.23 -15.98 -10.17
N GLY A 107 -2.60 -17.07 -9.70
CA GLY A 107 -1.23 -17.43 -10.07
C GLY A 107 -0.14 -16.74 -9.24
N ARG A 108 -0.51 -15.82 -8.34
CA ARG A 108 0.45 -15.07 -7.52
C ARG A 108 0.91 -15.89 -6.33
N ARG A 109 2.22 -15.97 -6.12
CA ARG A 109 2.78 -16.74 -5.00
C ARG A 109 2.44 -16.10 -3.65
N ARG A 110 2.05 -16.93 -2.68
CA ARG A 110 1.71 -16.48 -1.33
C ARG A 110 2.98 -16.18 -0.52
N PRO A 111 3.06 -15.04 0.18
CA PRO A 111 4.17 -14.77 1.08
C PRO A 111 4.00 -15.59 2.36
N VAL A 112 5.05 -16.30 2.76
CA VAL A 112 5.10 -17.13 3.97
C VAL A 112 6.18 -16.58 4.90
N PRO A 113 5.84 -16.23 6.16
CA PRO A 113 6.82 -15.74 7.12
C PRO A 113 7.92 -16.75 7.44
N ILE A 114 9.16 -16.27 7.55
CA ILE A 114 10.27 -17.05 8.10
C ILE A 114 10.37 -16.71 9.59
N GLU A 115 10.05 -17.68 10.46
CA GLU A 115 10.12 -17.49 11.91
C GLU A 115 11.57 -17.24 12.38
N GLY A 116 11.74 -16.32 13.35
CA GLY A 116 13.06 -15.96 13.89
C GLY A 116 13.92 -15.10 12.95
N SER A 117 13.35 -14.59 11.87
CA SER A 117 14.05 -13.74 10.88
C SER A 117 13.80 -12.25 11.07
N GLU A 118 13.33 -11.84 12.25
CA GLU A 118 13.00 -10.46 12.56
C GLU A 118 14.25 -9.57 12.59
N PHE A 119 14.11 -8.37 12.04
CA PHE A 119 15.15 -7.34 12.04
C PHE A 119 14.52 -5.95 12.04
N VAL A 120 15.30 -4.91 12.32
CA VAL A 120 14.81 -3.53 12.37
C VAL A 120 15.38 -2.73 11.20
N ILE A 121 14.52 -1.99 10.52
CA ILE A 121 14.91 -0.98 9.52
C ILE A 121 14.73 0.38 10.18
N HIS A 122 15.84 1.12 10.39
CA HIS A 122 15.81 2.42 11.06
C HIS A 122 15.31 3.53 10.12
N ARG A 123 14.12 4.03 10.43
CA ARG A 123 13.36 5.01 9.65
C ARG A 123 12.59 5.90 10.60
N ASP A 124 12.45 7.17 10.24
CA ASP A 124 11.72 8.17 11.03
C ASP A 124 10.29 8.39 10.50
N THR A 125 10.02 7.97 9.26
CA THR A 125 8.70 8.10 8.64
C THR A 125 8.24 6.79 8.01
N ILE A 126 6.98 6.40 8.26
CA ILE A 126 6.40 5.15 7.74
C ILE A 126 5.07 5.45 7.04
N ILE A 127 4.93 4.97 5.80
CA ILE A 127 3.74 5.17 4.97
C ILE A 127 3.17 3.82 4.52
N PRO A 128 1.96 3.43 4.97
CA PRO A 128 1.26 2.29 4.45
C PRO A 128 0.57 2.61 3.12
N ALA A 129 0.88 1.83 2.09
CA ALA A 129 0.30 1.86 0.75
C ALA A 129 -0.17 0.45 0.32
N VAL A 130 -1.02 -0.14 1.16
CA VAL A 130 -1.46 -1.55 1.07
C VAL A 130 -2.81 -1.75 0.36
N GLY A 131 -3.35 -0.70 -0.25
CA GLY A 131 -4.64 -0.69 -0.92
C GLY A 131 -5.69 0.14 -0.19
N GLN A 132 -6.89 0.18 -0.76
CA GLN A 132 -8.05 0.88 -0.23
C GLN A 132 -9.24 -0.09 -0.13
N VAL A 133 -10.21 0.27 0.69
CA VAL A 133 -11.49 -0.44 0.79
C VAL A 133 -12.61 0.57 0.65
N CYS A 134 -13.69 0.18 -0.02
CA CYS A 134 -14.87 1.01 -0.13
C CYS A 134 -15.64 0.98 1.21
N VAL A 135 -16.06 2.15 1.66
CA VAL A 135 -16.87 2.34 2.87
C VAL A 135 -18.22 2.87 2.41
N VAL A 136 -19.20 1.97 2.36
CA VAL A 136 -20.51 2.22 1.71
C VAL A 136 -21.65 2.40 2.69
N ASP A 137 -21.42 2.19 3.98
CA ASP A 137 -22.39 2.34 5.07
C ASP A 137 -22.91 3.78 5.24
N CYS A 138 -22.18 4.77 4.71
CA CYS A 138 -22.61 6.17 4.69
C CYS A 138 -23.54 6.52 3.53
N VAL A 139 -23.70 5.63 2.54
CA VAL A 139 -24.50 5.85 1.32
C VAL A 139 -25.63 4.82 1.19
N LEU A 140 -25.39 3.60 1.64
CA LEU A 140 -26.26 2.45 1.47
C LEU A 140 -26.83 2.01 2.83
N ASP A 141 -28.13 1.72 2.86
CA ASP A 141 -28.76 1.16 4.06
C ASP A 141 -28.21 -0.26 4.36
N GLU A 142 -28.18 -0.67 5.63
CA GLU A 142 -27.73 -2.01 6.07
C GLU A 142 -28.44 -3.20 5.38
N LYS A 143 -29.58 -2.94 4.73
CA LYS A 143 -30.37 -3.95 4.00
C LYS A 143 -29.90 -4.17 2.56
N GLU A 144 -28.95 -3.38 2.07
CA GLU A 144 -28.42 -3.57 0.72
C GLU A 144 -27.44 -4.74 0.66
N ALA A 145 -27.58 -5.57 -0.38
CA ALA A 145 -26.69 -6.69 -0.60
C ALA A 145 -25.29 -6.18 -0.92
N LEU A 146 -24.40 -6.26 0.07
CA LEU A 146 -22.98 -6.06 -0.14
C LEU A 146 -22.32 -7.35 -0.60
N SER A 147 -21.35 -7.22 -1.50
CA SER A 147 -20.51 -8.33 -1.91
C SER A 147 -19.63 -8.80 -0.75
N PRO A 148 -18.98 -9.97 -0.83
CA PRO A 148 -17.96 -10.38 0.15
C PRO A 148 -16.83 -9.36 0.33
N TRP A 149 -16.62 -8.47 -0.66
CA TRP A 149 -15.64 -7.39 -0.64
C TRP A 149 -16.18 -6.08 -0.04
N LYS A 150 -17.40 -6.11 0.52
CA LYS A 150 -18.11 -4.94 1.09
C LYS A 150 -18.38 -3.83 0.07
N THR A 151 -18.53 -4.17 -1.20
CA THR A 151 -18.92 -3.27 -2.28
C THR A 151 -20.38 -3.49 -2.69
N LEU A 152 -21.00 -2.51 -3.37
CA LEU A 152 -22.36 -2.62 -3.88
C LEU A 152 -22.48 -3.78 -4.88
N VAL A 153 -23.45 -4.68 -4.67
CA VAL A 153 -23.78 -5.71 -5.67
C VAL A 153 -24.58 -5.07 -6.80
N VAL A 154 -24.09 -5.24 -8.02
CA VAL A 154 -24.73 -4.74 -9.25
C VAL A 154 -24.77 -5.82 -10.33
N ASP A 155 -25.77 -5.72 -11.21
CA ASP A 155 -25.81 -6.45 -12.46
C ASP A 155 -24.62 -6.06 -13.33
N GLN A 156 -23.89 -7.07 -13.85
CA GLN A 156 -22.62 -6.85 -14.54
C GLN A 156 -22.76 -6.28 -15.96
N THR A 157 -23.98 -6.17 -16.49
CA THR A 157 -24.24 -5.58 -17.82
C THR A 157 -24.77 -4.15 -17.71
N THR A 158 -25.67 -3.92 -16.77
CA THR A 158 -26.39 -2.66 -16.59
C THR A 158 -25.83 -1.79 -15.48
N PHE A 159 -24.96 -2.35 -14.62
CA PHE A 159 -24.39 -1.71 -13.44
C PHE A 159 -25.44 -1.26 -12.41
N GLN A 160 -26.65 -1.81 -12.50
CA GLN A 160 -27.77 -1.50 -11.63
C GLN A 160 -27.77 -2.41 -10.39
N SER A 161 -28.01 -1.84 -9.21
CA SER A 161 -28.26 -2.63 -8.00
C SER A 161 -29.70 -3.19 -8.00
N GLU A 162 -30.07 -3.92 -6.94
CA GLU A 162 -31.48 -4.33 -6.74
C GLU A 162 -32.45 -3.13 -6.63
N LYS A 163 -31.96 -1.96 -6.19
CA LYS A 163 -32.75 -0.72 -6.16
C LYS A 163 -32.69 -0.04 -7.54
N LYS A 164 -33.85 0.12 -8.17
CA LYS A 164 -34.01 0.65 -9.55
C LYS A 164 -33.30 1.99 -9.84
N HIS A 165 -33.08 2.83 -8.83
CA HIS A 165 -32.47 4.16 -9.01
C HIS A 165 -31.00 4.24 -8.54
N ILE A 166 -30.41 3.12 -8.10
CA ILE A 166 -29.03 3.05 -7.63
C ILE A 166 -28.21 2.19 -8.60
N PHE A 167 -27.12 2.77 -9.07
CA PHE A 167 -26.15 2.16 -9.98
C PHE A 167 -24.74 2.30 -9.36
N GLY A 168 -23.83 1.39 -9.71
CA GLY A 168 -22.45 1.41 -9.23
C GLY A 168 -21.46 0.94 -10.28
N GLY A 169 -20.33 1.62 -10.39
CA GLY A 169 -19.25 1.27 -11.31
C GLY A 169 -17.96 2.02 -10.95
N GLY A 170 -16.83 1.50 -11.42
CA GLY A 170 -15.50 1.91 -10.95
C GLY A 170 -14.95 1.02 -9.84
N ASP A 171 -13.92 1.52 -9.17
CA ASP A 171 -13.28 0.89 -7.99
C ASP A 171 -14.16 0.95 -6.73
#